data_AF-A0A968VIP9-F1
#
_entry.id   AF-A0A968VIP9-F1
#
_cell.length_a   1.000
_cell.length_b   1.000
_cell.length_c   1.000
_cell.angle_alpha   90.00
_cell.angle_beta   90.00
_cell.angle_gamma   90.00
#
_symmetry.space_group_name_H-M   'P 1'
#
loop_
_entity.id
_entity.type
_entity.pdbx_description
1 polymer ?
#
loop_
_entity_poly.entity_id
_entity_poly.type
_entity_poly.pdbx_seq_one_letter_code
_entity_poly.pdbx_strand_id
1 'polypeptide(L)' 'MIFQEIIDSIESLSIEDQDYLFELIRKRRIESRRSEILANAEEVMQSFKDGTAKRGSVDDLIADLLIDIGSYDEVY' A
#
# COMPACT_ATOMS: atom_id res chain seq x y z
N MET A 1 0.96 -7.87 -24.59
CA MET A 1 -0.25 -8.53 -25.11
C MET A 1 -1.38 -8.43 -24.07
N ILE A 2 -1.24 -9.03 -22.88
CA ILE A 2 -2.27 -8.99 -21.81
C ILE A 2 -2.76 -7.57 -21.45
N PHE A 3 -1.84 -6.60 -21.34
CA PHE A 3 -2.23 -5.23 -20.98
C PHE A 3 -3.14 -4.57 -22.04
N GLN A 4 -2.85 -4.80 -23.32
CA GLN A 4 -3.67 -4.26 -24.42
C GLN A 4 -5.04 -4.96 -24.46
N GLU A 5 -5.07 -6.27 -24.27
CA GLU A 5 -6.33 -7.05 -24.21
C GLU A 5 -7.27 -6.56 -23.09
N ILE A 6 -6.70 -6.13 -21.95
CA ILE A 6 -7.46 -5.55 -20.85
C ILE A 6 -8.03 -4.17 -21.25
N ILE A 7 -7.25 -3.33 -21.93
CA ILE A 7 -7.74 -2.04 -22.44
C ILE A 7 -8.90 -2.25 -23.40
N ASP A 8 -8.71 -3.12 -24.40
CA ASP A 8 -9.72 -3.39 -25.42
C ASP A 8 -11.01 -3.96 -24.78
N SER A 9 -10.88 -4.76 -23.72
CA SER A 9 -12.02 -5.29 -22.96
C SER A 9 -12.75 -4.19 -22.17
N ILE A 10 -12.03 -3.24 -21.58
CA ILE A 10 -12.62 -2.10 -20.86
C ILE A 10 -13.33 -1.15 -21.84
N GLU A 11 -12.73 -0.89 -23.01
CA GLU A 11 -13.33 -0.05 -24.05
C GLU A 11 -14.62 -0.65 -24.64
N SER A 12 -14.78 -1.97 -24.59
CA SER A 12 -16.01 -2.66 -25.01
C SER A 12 -17.20 -2.49 -24.05
N LEU A 13 -16.96 -2.01 -22.82
CA LEU A 13 -17.99 -1.76 -21.82
C LEU A 13 -18.78 -0.48 -22.13
N SER A 14 -20.01 -0.39 -21.62
CA SER A 14 -20.76 0.87 -21.64
C SER A 14 -20.05 1.93 -20.79
N ILE A 15 -20.31 3.22 -21.05
CA ILE A 15 -19.71 4.31 -20.25
C ILE A 15 -20.06 4.18 -18.76
N GLU A 16 -21.30 3.80 -18.43
CA GLU A 16 -21.72 3.55 -17.05
C GLU A 16 -20.96 2.39 -16.39
N ASP A 17 -20.71 1.31 -17.13
CA ASP A 17 -19.94 0.17 -16.62
C ASP A 17 -18.45 0.51 -16.47
N GLN A 18 -17.90 1.35 -17.36
CA GLN A 18 -16.53 1.85 -17.24
C GLN A 18 -16.37 2.74 -15.99
N ASP A 19 -17.31 3.65 -15.76
CA ASP A 19 -17.33 4.51 -14.57
C ASP A 19 -17.46 3.68 -13.29
N TYR A 20 -18.33 2.66 -13.30
CA TYR A 20 -18.49 1.74 -12.19
C TYR A 20 -17.21 0.93 -11.91
N LEU A 21 -16.56 0.42 -12.96
CA LEU A 21 -15.31 -0.32 -12.86
C LEU A 21 -14.19 0.55 -12.26
N PHE A 22 -14.11 1.81 -12.68
CA PHE A 22 -13.12 2.75 -12.16
C PHE A 22 -13.29 2.97 -10.65
N GLU A 23 -14.52 3.23 -10.19
CA GLU A 23 -14.82 3.39 -8.77
C GLU A 23 -14.57 2.11 -7.97
N LEU A 24 -14.87 0.93 -8.54
CA LEU A 24 -14.57 -0.35 -7.91
C LEU A 24 -13.07 -0.57 -7.72
N ILE A 25 -12.25 -0.30 -8.75
CA ILE A 25 -10.79 -0.44 -8.70
C ILE A 25 -10.23 0.54 -7.65
N ARG A 26 -10.71 1.78 -7.66
CA ARG A 26 -10.31 2.80 -6.68
C ARG A 26 -10.59 2.36 -5.26
N LYS A 27 -11.81 1.87 -4.99
CA LYS A 27 -12.20 1.34 -3.68
C LYS A 27 -11.31 0.18 -3.25
N ARG A 28 -11.05 -0.78 -4.14
CA ARG A 28 -10.17 -1.94 -3.85
C ARG A 28 -8.75 -1.52 -3.50
N ARG A 29 -8.18 -0.51 -4.18
CA ARG A 29 -6.86 0.04 -3.84
C ARG A 29 -6.84 0.68 -2.45
N ILE A 30 -7.88 1.43 -2.10
CA ILE A 30 -8.00 2.04 -0.76
C ILE A 30 -8.08 0.95 0.32
N GLU A 31 -8.90 -0.08 0.11
CA GLU A 31 -9.05 -1.20 1.06
C GLU A 31 -7.77 -2.04 1.18
N SER A 32 -7.05 -2.27 0.07
CA SER A 32 -5.74 -2.94 0.10
C SER A 32 -4.75 -2.15 0.97
N ARG A 33 -4.70 -0.83 0.79
CA ARG A 33 -3.83 0.05 1.56
C ARG A 33 -4.23 0.13 3.05
N ARG A 34 -5.53 0.05 3.34
CA ARG A 34 -6.03 -0.07 4.73
C ARG A 34 -5.62 -1.38 5.38
N SER A 35 -5.59 -2.47 4.61
CA SER A 35 -5.15 -3.77 5.12
C SER A 35 -3.67 -3.77 5.48
N GLU A 36 -2.82 -3.10 4.69
CA GLU A 36 -1.40 -2.88 5.02
C GLU A 36 -1.24 -2.03 6.29
N ILE A 37 -2.01 -0.95 6.42
CA ILE A 37 -2.00 -0.10 7.63
C ILE A 37 -2.44 -0.90 8.87
N LEU A 38 -3.46 -1.75 8.74
CA LEU A 38 -3.93 -2.62 9.82
C LEU A 38 -2.88 -3.66 10.21
N ALA A 39 -2.23 -4.31 9.23
CA ALA A 39 -1.15 -5.25 9.50
C ALA A 39 0.02 -4.58 10.24
N ASN A 40 0.44 -3.41 9.79
CA ASN A 40 1.49 -2.64 10.45
C ASN A 40 1.08 -2.19 11.86
N ALA A 41 -0.19 -1.80 12.06
CA ALA A 41 -0.70 -1.42 13.37
C ALA A 41 -0.77 -2.62 14.34
N GLU A 42 -1.13 -3.81 13.85
CA GLU A 42 -1.12 -5.05 14.62
C GLU A 42 0.30 -5.42 15.05
N GLU A 43 1.28 -5.32 14.15
CA GLU A 43 2.69 -5.57 14.45
C GLU A 43 3.23 -4.59 15.51
N VAL A 44 2.91 -3.30 15.39
CA VAL A 44 3.29 -2.28 16.38
C VAL A 44 2.62 -2.54 17.73
N MET A 45 1.34 -2.91 17.74
CA MET A 45 0.63 -3.24 18.98
C MET A 45 1.20 -4.51 19.64
N GLN A 46 1.58 -5.51 18.85
CA GLN A 46 2.14 -6.76 19.36
C GLN A 46 3.54 -6.54 19.93
N SER A 47 4.42 -5.83 19.21
CA SER A 47 5.75 -5.45 19.73
C SER A 47 5.66 -4.57 20.98
N PHE A 48 4.66 -3.70 21.08
CA PHE A 48 4.41 -2.93 22.30
C PHE A 48 4.04 -3.83 23.49
N LYS A 49 3.14 -4.81 23.28
CA LYS A 49 2.77 -5.79 24.32
C LYS A 49 3.95 -6.66 24.74
N ASP A 50 4.77 -7.08 23.78
CA ASP A 50 5.91 -7.97 24.02
C ASP A 50 7.13 -7.23 24.58
N GLY A 51 7.05 -5.91 24.74
CA GLY A 51 8.13 -5.06 25.24
C GLY A 51 9.31 -4.91 24.27
N THR A 52 9.16 -5.42 23.04
CA THR A 52 10.15 -5.36 21.97
C THR A 52 9.96 -4.14 21.05
N ALA A 53 8.91 -3.35 21.28
CA ALA A 53 8.69 -2.09 20.57
C ALA A 53 9.93 -1.20 20.70
N LYS A 54 10.38 -0.68 19.56
CA LYS A 54 11.52 0.22 19.50
C LYS A 54 11.19 1.51 20.27
N ARG A 55 12.07 1.89 21.19
CA ARG A 55 11.95 3.11 22.00
C ARG A 55 13.15 3.99 21.70
N GLY A 56 12.90 5.27 21.45
CA GLY A 56 13.92 6.24 21.08
C GLY A 56 13.35 7.65 20.99
N SER A 57 14.21 8.60 20.69
CA SER A 57 13.84 9.98 20.37
C SER A 57 13.19 10.06 18.98
N VAL A 58 12.63 11.23 18.66
CA VAL A 58 12.12 11.53 17.32
C VAL A 58 13.24 11.43 16.26
N ASP A 59 14.47 11.77 16.63
CA ASP A 59 15.64 11.68 15.75
C ASP A 59 15.99 10.22 15.41
N ASP A 60 15.89 9.31 16.39
CA ASP A 60 16.10 7.87 16.18
C ASP A 60 15.04 7.29 15.22
N LEU A 61 13.79 7.73 15.36
CA LEU A 61 12.69 7.32 14.47
C LEU A 61 12.90 7.82 13.03
N ILE A 62 13.36 9.07 12.87
CA ILE A 62 13.63 9.65 11.55
C ILE A 62 14.79 8.91 10.87
N ALA A 63 15.85 8.58 11.60
CA ALA A 63 16.98 7.83 11.08
C ALA A 63 16.56 6.45 10.54
N ASP A 64 15.71 5.73 11.28
CA ASP A 64 15.19 4.43 10.87
C ASP A 64 14.36 4.51 9.57
N LEU A 65 13.46 5.49 9.48
CA LEU A 65 12.59 5.66 8.32
C LEU A 65 13.41 6.03 7.07
N LEU A 66 14.46 6.83 7.22
CA LEU A 66 15.34 7.20 6.10
C LEU A 66 16.20 6.02 5.61
N ILE A 67 16.61 5.12 6.51
CA ILE A 67 17.33 3.90 6.15
C ILE A 67 16.42 2.95 5.34
N ASP A 68 15.15 2.82 5.75
CA ASP A 68 14.19 1.94 5.08
C ASP A 68 13.82 2.44 3.67
N ILE A 69 13.65 3.75 3.52
CA ILE A 69 13.41 4.43 2.23
C ILE A 69 14.63 4.34 1.31
N GLY A 70 15.84 4.46 1.86
CA GLY A 70 17.08 4.35 1.10
C GLY A 70 17.39 2.95 0.55
N SER A 71 16.70 1.90 1.03
CA SER A 71 16.88 0.54 0.52
C SER A 71 16.15 0.26 -0.82
N TYR A 72 15.23 1.14 -1.22
CA TYR A 72 14.51 1.03 -2.50
C TYR A 72 15.27 1.64 -3.69
N ASP A 73 16.32 2.44 -3.44
CA ASP A 73 17.08 3.14 -4.48
C ASP A 73 18.20 2.28 -5.13
N GLU A 74 18.43 1.04 -4.68
CA GLU A 74 19.44 0.12 -5.27
C GLU A 74 18.88 -0.86 -6.32
N VAL A 75 17.64 -0.70 -6.79
CA VAL A 75 17.07 -1.52 -7.87
C VAL A 75 16.76 -0.67 -9.10
N TYR A 76 17.79 -0.09 -9.73
CA TYR A 76 17.81 0.32 -11.14
C TYR A 76 19.21 0.21 -11.74
#